data_AF-A0A969W5J0-F1
#
_entry.id   AF-A0A969W5J0-F1
#
_cell.length_a   1.000
_cell.length_b   1.000
_cell.length_c   1.000
_cell.angle_alpha   90.00
_cell.angle_beta   90.00
_cell.angle_gamma   90.00
#
_symmetry.space_group_name_H-M   'P 1'
#
loop_
_entity.id
_entity.type
_entity.pdbx_description
1 polymer ?
#
loop_
_entity_poly.entity_id
_entity_poly.type
_entity_poly.pdbx_seq_one_letter_code
_entity_poly.pdbx_strand_id
1 'polypeptide(L)'
;RIYQDRIDILVDFDGYLAGNRMDVFALRPDPLQITYLGFPGTTGADFFDYLIADRIVIPADRQKYYSEKIIYMPMCYQVNNIEQKASHKHLARKQFGLPDNAFVYCCFNVSYKIDRQTFSSWMKILKRVPDAVLWLLDYNPSTTDNLRSAASGFGIVPEWNKSK
;
A
#
# COMPACT_ATOMS: atom_id res chain seq x y z
N ARG A 1 -28.69 -15.79 0.47
CA ARG A 1 -28.96 -14.58 -0.35
C ARG A 1 -28.17 -14.63 -1.66
N ILE A 2 -26.84 -14.61 -1.64
CA ILE A 2 -26.00 -14.68 -2.85
C ILE A 2 -26.42 -15.83 -3.79
N TYR A 3 -26.48 -17.08 -3.28
CA TYR A 3 -26.98 -18.23 -4.05
C TYR A 3 -28.37 -18.03 -4.68
N GLN A 4 -29.27 -17.30 -4.00
CA GLN A 4 -30.62 -17.03 -4.51
C GLN A 4 -30.61 -15.99 -5.63
N ASP A 5 -29.66 -15.04 -5.57
CA ASP A 5 -29.46 -14.00 -6.57
C ASP A 5 -28.79 -14.54 -7.85
N ARG A 6 -28.30 -15.80 -7.83
CA ARG A 6 -27.71 -16.55 -8.97
C ARG A 6 -26.56 -15.78 -9.62
N ILE A 7 -25.54 -15.46 -8.82
CA ILE A 7 -24.37 -14.75 -9.31
C ILE A 7 -23.49 -15.73 -10.10
N ASP A 8 -23.11 -15.39 -11.33
CA ASP A 8 -22.25 -16.27 -12.13
C ASP A 8 -20.77 -16.19 -11.69
N ILE A 9 -20.32 -15.00 -11.29
CA ILE A 9 -18.95 -14.71 -10.86
C ILE A 9 -18.99 -13.87 -9.60
N LEU A 10 -18.53 -14.42 -8.48
CA LEU A 10 -18.41 -13.72 -7.22
C LEU A 10 -16.98 -13.22 -7.04
N VAL A 11 -16.81 -11.93 -6.76
CA VAL A 11 -15.49 -11.29 -6.61
C VAL A 11 -15.27 -10.88 -5.15
N ASP A 12 -14.24 -11.44 -4.54
CA ASP A 12 -13.70 -11.02 -3.25
C ASP A 12 -12.73 -9.84 -3.45
N PHE A 13 -12.90 -8.82 -2.62
CA PHE A 13 -12.01 -7.66 -2.58
C PHE A 13 -11.16 -7.61 -1.32
N ASP A 14 -11.42 -8.44 -0.31
CA ASP A 14 -10.82 -8.28 1.01
C ASP A 14 -9.70 -9.28 1.28
N GLY A 15 -9.83 -10.52 0.80
CA GLY A 15 -8.93 -11.62 1.15
C GLY A 15 -8.75 -11.75 2.66
N TYR A 16 -7.50 -11.68 3.14
CA TYR A 16 -7.18 -11.72 4.57
C TYR A 16 -7.13 -10.35 5.27
N LEU A 17 -7.65 -9.30 4.64
CA LEU A 17 -7.80 -8.01 5.30
C LEU A 17 -8.90 -8.06 6.37
N ALA A 18 -8.85 -7.09 7.29
CA ALA A 18 -9.82 -7.00 8.38
C ALA A 18 -11.24 -6.79 7.83
N GLY A 19 -12.21 -7.54 8.37
CA GLY A 19 -13.62 -7.43 7.98
C GLY A 19 -14.03 -8.30 6.79
N ASN A 20 -13.13 -9.15 6.28
CA ASN A 20 -13.40 -10.06 5.18
C ASN A 20 -14.58 -11.03 5.43
N ARG A 21 -15.00 -11.68 4.34
CA ARG A 21 -16.10 -12.64 4.28
C ARG A 21 -15.66 -13.98 3.71
N MET A 22 -14.44 -14.39 4.02
CA MET A 22 -13.85 -15.64 3.49
C MET A 22 -14.69 -16.88 3.82
N ASP A 23 -15.39 -16.86 4.95
CA ASP A 23 -16.37 -17.88 5.36
C ASP A 23 -17.55 -18.02 4.38
N VAL A 24 -18.03 -16.91 3.83
CA VAL A 24 -19.07 -16.92 2.78
C VAL A 24 -18.55 -17.57 1.51
N PHE A 25 -17.31 -17.24 1.09
CA PHE A 25 -16.67 -17.85 -0.08
C PHE A 25 -16.39 -19.35 0.14
N ALA A 26 -16.05 -19.77 1.36
CA ALA A 26 -15.85 -21.18 1.69
C ALA A 26 -17.11 -22.03 1.51
N LEU A 27 -18.31 -21.44 1.66
CA LEU A 27 -19.59 -22.11 1.37
C LEU A 27 -19.84 -22.32 -0.13
N ARG A 28 -19.02 -21.72 -1.00
CA ARG A 28 -19.15 -21.74 -2.46
C ARG A 28 -20.58 -21.48 -2.96
N PRO A 29 -21.20 -20.34 -2.62
CA PRO A 29 -22.54 -20.00 -3.08
C PRO A 29 -22.66 -19.88 -4.60
N ASP A 30 -21.56 -19.72 -5.33
CA ASP A 30 -21.52 -19.52 -6.77
C ASP A 30 -20.45 -20.40 -7.43
N PRO A 31 -20.57 -20.70 -8.75
CA PRO A 31 -19.67 -21.62 -9.42
C PRO A 31 -18.25 -21.08 -9.59
N LEU A 32 -18.09 -19.77 -9.81
CA LEU A 32 -16.80 -19.12 -10.01
C LEU A 32 -16.55 -18.03 -8.98
N GLN A 33 -15.46 -18.18 -8.23
CA GLN A 33 -15.05 -17.24 -7.20
C GLN A 33 -13.65 -16.70 -7.50
N ILE A 34 -13.52 -15.38 -7.48
CA ILE A 34 -12.30 -14.65 -7.88
C ILE A 34 -11.86 -13.76 -6.72
N THR A 35 -10.57 -13.69 -6.43
CA THR A 35 -10.02 -12.65 -5.54
C THR A 35 -9.34 -11.55 -6.36
N TYR A 36 -9.53 -10.30 -5.96
CA TYR A 36 -9.00 -9.15 -6.68
C TYR A 36 -8.72 -7.95 -5.77
N LEU A 37 -7.60 -7.28 -6.06
CA LEU A 37 -7.24 -5.94 -5.60
C LEU A 37 -6.81 -5.80 -4.13
N GLY A 38 -7.67 -6.10 -3.15
CA GLY A 38 -7.40 -5.66 -1.77
C GLY A 38 -6.29 -6.44 -1.07
N PHE A 39 -6.31 -7.77 -1.10
CA PHE A 39 -5.23 -8.57 -0.51
C PHE A 39 -4.09 -8.81 -1.51
N PRO A 40 -2.87 -8.30 -1.27
CA PRO A 40 -1.76 -8.40 -2.22
C PRO A 40 -1.02 -9.74 -2.11
N GLY A 41 -1.72 -10.85 -2.33
CA GLY A 41 -1.15 -12.20 -2.23
C GLY A 41 -2.15 -13.29 -2.59
N THR A 42 -1.68 -14.54 -2.61
CA THR A 42 -2.54 -15.72 -2.74
C THR A 42 -3.36 -15.92 -1.48
N THR A 43 -4.61 -16.35 -1.62
CA THR A 43 -5.42 -16.82 -0.50
C THR A 43 -4.96 -18.18 -0.02
N GLY A 44 -4.36 -19.02 -0.87
CA GLY A 44 -4.05 -20.41 -0.50
C GLY A 44 -5.28 -21.28 -0.23
N ALA A 45 -6.48 -20.77 -0.48
CA ALA A 45 -7.73 -21.47 -0.27
C ALA A 45 -8.10 -22.32 -1.49
N ASP A 46 -8.76 -23.45 -1.25
CA ASP A 46 -9.31 -24.33 -2.29
C ASP A 46 -10.65 -23.84 -2.86
N PHE A 47 -11.21 -22.77 -2.27
CA PHE A 47 -12.47 -22.18 -2.68
C PHE A 47 -12.35 -20.94 -3.58
N PHE A 48 -11.15 -20.46 -3.91
CA PHE A 48 -10.95 -19.43 -4.95
C PHE A 48 -10.41 -20.04 -6.24
N ASP A 49 -11.09 -19.78 -7.35
CA ASP A 49 -10.74 -20.35 -8.64
C ASP A 49 -9.70 -19.50 -9.38
N TYR A 50 -9.81 -18.16 -9.27
CA TYR A 50 -8.94 -17.22 -9.97
C TYR A 50 -8.48 -16.04 -9.10
N LEU A 51 -7.34 -15.46 -9.48
CA LEU A 51 -6.84 -14.18 -8.99
C LEU A 51 -6.56 -13.24 -10.17
N ILE A 52 -7.06 -12.01 -10.11
CA ILE A 52 -6.79 -10.99 -11.14
C ILE A 52 -5.50 -10.23 -10.79
N ALA A 53 -4.53 -10.24 -11.70
CA ALA A 53 -3.24 -9.58 -11.56
C ALA A 53 -2.72 -9.03 -12.91
N ASP A 54 -1.46 -8.61 -12.96
CA ASP A 54 -0.74 -8.29 -14.19
C ASP A 54 0.63 -8.99 -14.23
N ARG A 55 1.30 -8.90 -15.39
CA ARG A 55 2.58 -9.58 -15.64
C ARG A 55 3.77 -8.94 -14.91
N ILE A 56 3.61 -7.74 -14.37
CA ILE A 56 4.66 -7.06 -13.60
C ILE A 56 4.62 -7.59 -12.17
N VAL A 57 3.43 -7.64 -11.56
CA VAL A 57 3.25 -8.08 -10.17
C VAL A 57 3.39 -9.59 -10.05
N ILE A 58 2.80 -10.36 -10.96
CA ILE A 58 2.92 -11.83 -11.00
C ILE A 58 3.45 -12.26 -12.37
N PRO A 59 4.78 -12.26 -12.58
CA PRO A 59 5.38 -12.84 -13.78
C PRO A 59 5.03 -14.33 -13.94
N ALA A 60 5.11 -14.85 -15.16
CA ALA A 60 4.67 -16.22 -15.48
C ALA A 60 5.41 -17.31 -14.67
N ASP A 61 6.69 -17.12 -14.39
CA ASP A 61 7.54 -18.02 -13.60
C ASP A 61 7.22 -18.01 -12.08
N ARG A 62 6.42 -17.03 -11.64
CA ARG A 62 5.98 -16.86 -10.25
C ARG A 62 4.58 -17.42 -9.98
N GLN A 63 3.81 -17.81 -11.01
CA GLN A 63 2.46 -18.37 -10.83
C GLN A 63 2.44 -19.61 -9.92
N LYS A 64 3.52 -20.39 -9.89
CA LYS A 64 3.66 -21.57 -9.02
C LYS A 64 3.53 -21.30 -7.53
N TYR A 65 3.60 -20.05 -7.10
CA TYR A 65 3.44 -19.64 -5.69
C TYR A 65 2.00 -19.25 -5.34
N TYR A 66 1.06 -19.36 -6.28
CA TYR A 66 -0.35 -19.03 -6.10
C TYR A 66 -1.20 -20.29 -6.23
N SER A 67 -2.17 -20.45 -5.34
CA SER A 67 -3.16 -21.53 -5.43
C SER A 67 -4.18 -21.26 -6.54
N GLU A 68 -4.50 -20.00 -6.79
CA GLU A 68 -5.46 -19.54 -7.79
C GLU A 68 -4.87 -19.53 -9.20
N LYS A 69 -5.72 -19.71 -10.21
CA LYS A 69 -5.33 -19.46 -11.60
C LYS A 69 -5.27 -17.95 -11.85
N ILE A 70 -4.20 -17.48 -12.50
CA ILE A 70 -4.00 -16.05 -12.71
C ILE A 70 -4.73 -15.57 -13.98
N ILE A 71 -5.59 -14.56 -13.83
CA ILE A 71 -6.16 -13.78 -14.94
C ILE A 71 -5.32 -12.51 -15.07
N TYR A 72 -4.71 -12.30 -16.24
CA TYR A 72 -3.90 -11.11 -16.48
C TYR A 72 -4.68 -9.97 -17.10
N MET A 73 -4.67 -8.83 -16.43
CA MET A 73 -5.03 -7.54 -17.02
C MET A 73 -3.97 -7.11 -18.05
N PRO A 74 -4.37 -6.42 -19.13
CA PRO A 74 -3.48 -6.12 -20.25
C PRO A 74 -2.34 -5.14 -19.92
N MET A 75 -2.47 -4.30 -18.88
CA MET A 75 -1.45 -3.33 -18.50
C MET A 75 -1.14 -3.35 -17.00
N CYS A 76 -2.11 -2.95 -16.17
CA CYS A 76 -1.98 -2.85 -14.73
C CYS A 76 -3.22 -3.46 -14.08
N TYR A 77 -3.02 -4.28 -13.06
CA TYR A 77 -4.13 -4.83 -12.29
C TYR A 77 -4.79 -3.78 -11.40
N GLN A 78 -4.05 -2.76 -10.97
CA GLN A 78 -4.55 -1.77 -10.03
C GLN A 78 -5.32 -0.66 -10.75
N VAL A 79 -6.64 -0.65 -10.54
CA VAL A 79 -7.51 0.46 -10.95
C VAL A 79 -7.42 1.61 -9.95
N ASN A 80 -7.44 2.84 -10.46
CA ASN A 80 -7.53 4.06 -9.66
C ASN A 80 -8.66 4.94 -10.20
N ASN A 81 -9.27 5.76 -9.34
CA ASN A 81 -10.36 6.64 -9.75
C ASN A 81 -9.81 7.84 -10.55
N ILE A 82 -9.92 7.77 -11.89
CA ILE A 82 -9.48 8.83 -12.79
C ILE A 82 -10.32 10.11 -12.69
N GLU A 83 -11.54 10.02 -12.17
CA GLU A 83 -12.43 11.18 -11.98
C GLU A 83 -12.11 11.95 -10.72
N GLN A 84 -11.27 11.39 -9.83
CA GLN A 84 -10.84 12.06 -8.61
C GLN A 84 -9.98 13.28 -8.96
N LYS A 85 -10.62 14.46 -8.94
CA LYS A 85 -9.96 15.73 -9.23
C LYS A 85 -8.93 16.06 -8.13
N ALA A 86 -7.74 16.47 -8.57
CA ALA A 86 -6.78 17.09 -7.67
C ALA A 86 -7.42 18.32 -7.00
N SER A 87 -7.08 18.55 -5.73
CA SER A 87 -7.58 19.73 -5.03
C SER A 87 -7.05 21.00 -5.70
N HIS A 88 -7.93 21.95 -6.00
CA HIS A 88 -7.55 23.30 -6.46
C HIS A 88 -7.13 24.22 -5.31
N LYS A 89 -7.10 23.73 -4.06
CA LYS A 89 -6.61 24.50 -2.92
C LYS A 89 -5.11 24.72 -3.09
N HIS A 90 -4.69 25.98 -3.18
CA HIS A 90 -3.29 26.34 -3.07
C HIS A 90 -2.83 26.14 -1.64
N LEU A 91 -2.07 25.07 -1.43
CA LEU A 91 -1.50 24.69 -0.15
C LEU A 91 -0.02 25.05 -0.13
N ALA A 92 0.36 25.99 0.72
CA ALA A 92 1.75 26.43 0.89
C ALA A 92 2.53 25.45 1.77
N ARG A 93 3.82 25.26 1.45
CA ARG A 93 4.75 24.38 2.21
C ARG A 93 4.77 24.68 3.70
N LYS A 94 4.76 25.96 4.08
CA LYS A 94 4.71 26.43 5.48
C LYS A 94 3.50 25.91 6.27
N GLN A 95 2.38 25.60 5.61
CA GLN A 95 1.20 25.05 6.29
C GLN A 95 1.43 23.63 6.82
N PHE A 96 2.47 22.94 6.33
CA PHE A 96 2.87 21.59 6.76
C PHE A 96 4.24 21.58 7.43
N GLY A 97 4.76 22.74 7.83
CA GLY A 97 6.08 22.85 8.44
C GLY A 97 7.24 22.54 7.49
N LEU A 98 7.02 22.55 6.17
CA LEU A 98 8.05 22.26 5.18
C LEU A 98 8.83 23.53 4.79
N PRO A 99 10.17 23.45 4.59
CA PRO A 99 10.94 24.61 4.13
C PRO A 99 10.56 25.02 2.70
N ASP A 100 10.58 26.33 2.43
CA ASP A 100 10.23 26.85 1.10
C ASP A 100 11.20 26.37 0.01
N ASN A 101 12.50 26.30 0.32
CA ASN A 101 13.58 26.05 -0.64
C ASN A 101 14.22 24.65 -0.54
N ALA A 102 13.61 23.72 0.20
CA ALA A 102 14.09 22.35 0.33
C ALA A 102 13.54 21.44 -0.78
N PHE A 103 14.32 20.40 -1.11
CA PHE A 103 13.77 19.24 -1.82
C PHE A 103 13.01 18.36 -0.83
N VAL A 104 11.76 18.00 -1.15
CA VAL A 104 10.90 17.21 -0.26
C VAL A 104 10.79 15.79 -0.81
N TYR A 105 11.44 14.84 -0.16
CA TYR A 105 11.13 13.42 -0.33
C TYR A 105 9.89 13.11 0.49
N CYS A 106 8.99 12.27 -0.02
CA CYS A 106 7.83 11.83 0.74
C CYS A 106 7.61 10.32 0.66
N CYS A 107 7.04 9.77 1.72
CA CYS A 107 6.54 8.40 1.75
C CYS A 107 5.30 8.37 2.65
N PHE A 108 4.13 8.50 2.04
CA PHE A 108 2.84 8.50 2.75
C PHE A 108 2.28 7.09 2.89
N ASN A 109 3.15 6.15 3.26
CA ASN A 109 2.78 4.78 3.58
C ASN A 109 2.59 4.61 5.08
N VAL A 110 1.82 3.59 5.46
CA VAL A 110 1.74 3.10 6.84
C VAL A 110 3.10 2.66 7.36
N SER A 111 3.37 2.93 8.64
CA SER A 111 4.70 2.82 9.24
C SER A 111 5.28 1.41 9.24
N TYR A 112 4.46 0.37 9.32
CA TYR A 112 4.93 -1.01 9.29
C TYR A 112 5.53 -1.44 7.94
N LYS A 113 5.34 -0.65 6.86
CA LYS A 113 6.03 -0.84 5.57
C LYS A 113 7.44 -0.26 5.55
N ILE A 114 7.82 0.50 6.59
CA ILE A 114 9.13 1.14 6.71
C ILE A 114 10.05 0.19 7.46
N ASP A 115 10.75 -0.67 6.73
CA ASP A 115 11.76 -1.55 7.33
C ASP A 115 13.11 -0.83 7.54
N ARG A 116 14.02 -1.49 8.26
CA ARG A 116 15.35 -0.95 8.57
C ARG A 116 16.18 -0.68 7.32
N GLN A 117 16.07 -1.51 6.29
CA GLN A 117 16.86 -1.37 5.06
C GLN A 117 16.42 -0.16 4.25
N THR A 118 15.12 0.01 4.10
CA THR A 118 14.46 1.13 3.44
C THR A 118 14.79 2.42 4.17
N PHE A 119 14.58 2.46 5.49
CA PHE A 119 14.88 3.65 6.30
C PHE A 119 16.37 4.02 6.24
N SER A 120 17.28 3.04 6.38
CA SER A 120 18.72 3.30 6.26
C SER A 120 19.10 3.87 4.90
N SER A 121 18.46 3.42 3.83
CA SER A 121 18.69 3.95 2.48
C SER A 121 18.25 5.41 2.38
N TRP A 122 17.11 5.78 2.96
CA TRP A 122 16.67 7.18 3.03
C TRP A 122 17.64 8.04 3.83
N MET A 123 18.14 7.57 4.97
CA MET A 123 19.12 8.33 5.76
C MET A 123 20.42 8.56 4.99
N LYS A 124 20.90 7.58 4.21
CA LYS A 124 22.07 7.73 3.33
C LYS A 124 21.83 8.76 2.22
N ILE A 125 20.61 8.84 1.70
CA ILE A 125 20.22 9.87 0.71
C ILE A 125 20.23 11.25 1.35
N LEU A 126 19.57 11.42 2.50
CA LEU A 126 19.52 12.71 3.22
C LEU A 126 20.91 13.23 3.60
N LYS A 127 21.84 12.35 3.99
CA LYS A 127 23.24 12.74 4.24
C LYS A 127 23.93 13.36 3.03
N ARG A 128 23.55 12.96 1.81
CA ARG A 128 24.14 13.45 0.56
C ARG A 128 23.43 14.68 0.01
N VAL A 129 22.26 15.02 0.58
CA VAL A 129 21.44 16.16 0.17
C VAL A 129 21.02 16.92 1.42
N PRO A 130 21.93 17.72 2.02
CA PRO A 130 21.79 18.24 3.37
C PRO A 130 20.55 19.14 3.58
N ASP A 131 20.07 19.81 2.53
CA ASP A 131 18.89 20.68 2.60
C ASP A 131 17.58 19.94 2.26
N ALA A 132 17.63 18.62 2.00
CA ALA A 132 16.42 17.85 1.72
C ALA A 132 15.71 17.42 3.00
N VAL A 133 14.40 17.32 2.91
CA VAL A 133 13.54 16.82 4.00
C VAL A 133 12.86 15.52 3.60
N LEU A 134 12.63 14.66 4.58
CA LEU A 134 11.82 13.45 4.42
C LEU A 134 10.49 13.63 5.14
N TRP A 135 9.40 13.63 4.37
CA TRP A 135 8.04 13.81 4.85
C TRP A 135 7.30 12.48 4.90
N LEU A 136 6.98 12.04 6.11
CA LEU A 136 6.33 10.76 6.38
C LEU A 136 4.92 10.98 6.94
N LEU A 137 4.06 9.98 6.78
CA LEU A 137 2.75 9.96 7.43
C LEU A 137 2.93 9.76 8.95
N ASP A 138 2.38 10.65 9.77
CA ASP A 138 2.34 10.47 11.22
C ASP A 138 1.21 9.51 11.60
N TYR A 139 1.54 8.46 12.34
CA TYR A 139 0.60 7.41 12.72
C TYR A 139 0.29 7.43 14.22
N ASN A 140 1.34 7.52 15.05
CA ASN A 140 1.23 7.70 16.50
C ASN A 140 2.55 8.25 17.07
N PRO A 141 2.53 8.83 18.29
CA PRO A 141 3.72 9.43 18.90
C PRO A 141 4.91 8.48 18.99
N SER A 142 4.70 7.22 19.39
CA SER A 142 5.76 6.22 19.54
C SER A 142 6.46 5.91 18.21
N THR A 143 5.72 5.84 17.11
CA THR A 143 6.27 5.65 15.76
C THR A 143 7.16 6.82 15.39
N THR A 144 6.67 8.04 15.63
CA THR A 144 7.39 9.28 15.35
C THR A 144 8.69 9.37 16.17
N ASP A 145 8.65 9.06 17.47
CA ASP A 145 9.83 9.07 18.32
C ASP A 145 10.86 7.99 17.94
N ASN A 146 10.40 6.79 17.56
CA ASN A 146 11.26 5.72 17.10
C ASN A 146 12.00 6.09 15.80
N LEU A 147 11.30 6.65 14.82
CA LEU A 147 11.90 7.06 13.56
C LEU A 147 12.90 8.20 13.76
N ARG A 148 12.62 9.13 14.68
CA ARG A 148 13.57 10.19 15.07
C ARG A 148 14.81 9.65 15.74
N SER A 149 14.65 8.79 16.73
CA SER A 149 15.77 8.15 17.41
C SER A 149 16.65 7.37 16.42
N ALA A 150 16.02 6.64 15.50
CA ALA A 150 16.71 5.96 14.42
C ALA A 150 17.48 6.93 13.52
N ALA A 151 16.87 8.04 13.08
CA ALA A 151 17.52 9.08 12.27
C ALA A 151 18.72 9.72 12.99
N SER A 152 18.59 10.03 14.28
CA SER A 152 19.69 10.54 15.11
C SER A 152 20.85 9.55 15.19
N GLY A 153 20.59 8.24 15.22
CA GLY A 153 21.62 7.20 15.13
C GLY A 153 22.38 7.21 13.79
N PHE A 154 21.80 7.77 12.74
CA PHE A 154 22.49 8.06 11.49
C PHE A 154 23.13 9.46 11.50
N GLY A 155 23.01 10.28 12.53
CA GLY A 155 23.52 11.66 12.53
C GLY A 155 22.70 12.61 11.66
N ILE A 156 21.44 12.26 11.36
CA ILE A 156 20.45 13.18 10.80
C ILE A 156 19.70 13.79 11.98
N VAL A 157 19.79 15.11 12.14
CA VAL A 157 19.07 15.83 13.21
C VAL A 157 17.62 15.98 12.79
N PRO A 158 16.65 15.35 13.49
CA PRO A 158 15.25 15.52 13.16
C PRO A 158 14.79 16.88 13.67
N GLU A 159 14.68 17.85 12.78
CA GLU A 159 14.13 19.16 13.13
C GLU A 159 12.60 19.11 13.14
N TRP A 160 12.02 19.57 14.24
CA TRP A 160 10.58 19.73 14.37
C TRP A 160 10.18 21.13 13.87
N ASN A 161 9.38 21.23 12.81
CA ASN A 161 8.68 22.47 12.50
C ASN A 161 7.27 22.39 13.11
N LYS A 162 7.09 23.04 14.27
CA LYS A 162 5.81 23.15 14.98
C LYS A 162 4.98 24.20 14.27
N SER A 163 4.45 23.91 13.10
CA SER A 163 3.34 24.70 12.56
C SER A 163 2.05 24.22 13.21
N LYS A 164 1.82 24.78 14.41
CA LYS A 164 0.60 24.76 15.27
C LYS A 164 0.27 23.45 15.99
#